data_AF-A0A0G8C1U7-F1
#
_entry.id   AF-A0A0G8C1U7-F1
#
_cell.length_a   1.000
_cell.length_b   1.000
_cell.length_c   1.000
_cell.angle_alpha   90.00
_cell.angle_beta   90.00
_cell.angle_gamma   90.00
#
_symmetry.space_group_name_H-M   'P 1'
#
loop_
_entity.id
_entity.type
_entity.pdbx_description
1 polymer ?
#
loop_
_entity_poly.entity_id
_entity_poly.type
_entity_poly.pdbx_seq_one_letter_code
_entity_poly.pdbx_strand_id
1 'polypeptide(L)'
;MPDLTEAEISLAKRHPIEFVTYGGCSIDALNEAKKYYGGDQLTKGNGDAFRHAYWNAILVPNMGGSSGAVYGEERAKAWTDAHEQYSVGIDKEMDLHNNWFGRSVAMNNYYWTTSKYSSYMRERVSKGSLARIVNNQLVATNGVTGK
;
A
#
# COMPACT_ATOMS: atom_id res chain seq x y z
N MET A 1 5.79 0.72 -13.81
CA MET A 1 5.24 -0.44 -13.07
C MET A 1 6.02 -1.66 -13.51
N PRO A 2 6.30 -2.63 -12.62
CA PRO A 2 6.60 -3.98 -13.10
C PRO A 2 5.43 -4.48 -13.97
N ASP A 3 5.64 -5.57 -14.70
CA ASP A 3 4.62 -6.16 -15.56
C ASP A 3 3.32 -6.42 -14.77
N LEU A 4 2.17 -6.04 -15.36
CA LEU A 4 0.87 -6.28 -14.76
C LEU A 4 0.60 -7.78 -14.64
N THR A 5 0.00 -8.19 -13.54
CA THR A 5 -0.53 -9.54 -13.37
C THR A 5 -1.72 -9.79 -14.29
N GLU A 6 -2.01 -11.05 -14.59
CA GLU A 6 -3.22 -11.43 -15.34
C GLU A 6 -4.51 -10.94 -14.66
N ALA A 7 -4.55 -10.95 -13.32
CA ALA A 7 -5.67 -10.45 -12.54
C ALA A 7 -5.82 -8.94 -12.69
N GLU A 8 -4.73 -8.16 -12.64
CA GLU A 8 -4.75 -6.72 -12.91
C GLU A 8 -5.21 -6.43 -14.35
N ILE A 9 -4.73 -7.19 -15.34
CA ILE A 9 -5.17 -7.05 -16.75
C ILE A 9 -6.68 -7.32 -16.86
N SER A 10 -7.17 -8.38 -16.21
CA SER A 10 -8.60 -8.74 -16.20
C SER A 10 -9.46 -7.68 -15.51
N LEU A 11 -8.98 -7.09 -14.41
CA LEU A 11 -9.66 -5.99 -13.72
C LEU A 11 -9.63 -4.71 -14.57
N ALA A 12 -8.50 -4.36 -15.17
CA ALA A 12 -8.34 -3.16 -16.00
C ALA A 12 -9.27 -3.16 -17.21
N LYS A 13 -9.46 -4.32 -17.85
CA LYS A 13 -10.43 -4.46 -18.96
C LYS A 13 -11.86 -4.16 -18.53
N ARG A 14 -12.24 -4.49 -17.29
CA ARG A 14 -13.60 -4.29 -16.75
C ARG A 14 -13.78 -2.93 -16.08
N HIS A 15 -12.70 -2.37 -15.54
CA HIS A 15 -12.70 -1.17 -14.70
C HIS A 15 -11.56 -0.21 -15.11
N PRO A 16 -11.56 0.33 -16.34
CA PRO A 16 -10.45 1.12 -16.86
C PRO A 16 -10.22 2.44 -16.10
N ILE A 17 -11.29 3.05 -15.56
CA ILE A 17 -11.16 4.28 -14.74
C ILE A 17 -10.51 3.96 -13.40
N GLU A 18 -10.89 2.85 -12.77
CA GLU A 18 -10.27 2.42 -11.52
C GLU A 18 -8.79 2.09 -11.71
N PHE A 19 -8.41 1.54 -12.87
CA PHE A 19 -7.00 1.28 -13.19
C PHE A 19 -6.15 2.56 -13.18
N VAL A 20 -6.70 3.67 -13.69
CA VAL A 20 -6.02 4.98 -13.63
C VAL A 20 -5.83 5.42 -12.18
N THR A 21 -6.87 5.31 -11.35
CA THR A 21 -6.81 5.65 -9.92
C THR A 21 -5.81 4.78 -9.16
N TYR A 22 -5.89 3.46 -9.36
CA TYR A 22 -5.00 2.44 -8.81
C TYR A 22 -3.54 2.76 -9.10
N GLY A 23 -3.23 3.01 -10.38
CA GLY A 23 -1.88 3.28 -10.83
C GLY A 23 -1.34 4.63 -10.36
N GLY A 24 -2.16 5.68 -10.39
CA GLY A 24 -1.81 6.99 -9.85
C GLY A 24 -1.44 6.91 -8.37
N CYS A 25 -2.27 6.26 -7.56
CA CYS A 25 -2.01 6.09 -6.13
C CYS A 25 -0.74 5.25 -5.87
N SER A 26 -0.45 4.25 -6.70
CA SER A 26 0.78 3.42 -6.57
C SER A 26 2.04 4.26 -6.83
N ILE A 27 2.01 5.11 -7.86
CA ILE A 27 3.09 6.04 -8.18
C ILE A 27 3.28 7.07 -7.07
N ASP A 28 2.19 7.65 -6.55
CA ASP A 28 2.23 8.59 -5.44
C ASP A 28 2.84 7.96 -4.19
N ALA A 29 2.49 6.70 -3.90
CA ALA A 29 3.03 6.00 -2.75
C ALA A 29 4.53 5.71 -2.87
N LEU A 30 5.00 5.33 -4.07
CA LEU A 30 6.43 5.16 -4.32
C LEU A 30 7.19 6.49 -4.18
N ASN A 31 6.63 7.59 -4.73
CA ASN A 31 7.23 8.91 -4.64
C ASN A 31 7.28 9.40 -3.19
N GLU A 32 6.21 9.16 -2.42
CA GLU A 32 6.17 9.51 -1.00
C GLU A 32 7.18 8.68 -0.19
N ALA A 33 7.31 7.38 -0.46
CA ALA A 33 8.31 6.53 0.19
C ALA A 33 9.73 7.04 -0.08
N LYS A 34 10.05 7.39 -1.33
CA LYS A 34 11.35 7.96 -1.74
C LYS A 34 11.68 9.29 -1.05
N LYS A 35 10.71 10.00 -0.46
CA LYS A 35 10.99 11.21 0.33
C LYS A 35 11.67 10.88 1.65
N TYR A 36 11.37 9.73 2.25
CA TYR A 36 11.72 9.42 3.65
C TYR A 36 12.60 8.18 3.84
N TYR A 37 12.71 7.31 2.83
CA TYR A 37 13.44 6.05 2.93
C TYR A 37 14.54 5.96 1.87
N GLY A 38 15.66 5.32 2.24
CA GLY A 38 16.74 4.99 1.33
C GLY A 38 16.31 3.97 0.28
N GLY A 39 17.00 3.94 -0.86
CA GLY A 39 16.66 3.03 -1.96
C GLY A 39 16.71 1.54 -1.58
N ASP A 40 17.62 1.18 -0.68
CA ASP A 40 17.78 -0.16 -0.09
C ASP A 40 16.58 -0.59 0.79
N GLN A 41 15.75 0.36 1.22
CA GLN A 41 14.57 0.11 2.05
C GLN A 41 13.27 -0.01 1.23
N LEU A 42 13.30 0.29 -0.07
CA LEU A 42 12.11 0.32 -0.94
C LEU A 42 11.66 -1.07 -1.43
N THR A 43 12.41 -2.11 -1.07
CA THR A 43 12.09 -3.51 -1.31
C THR A 43 12.29 -4.26 0.00
N LYS A 44 11.27 -4.94 0.51
CA LYS A 44 11.32 -5.75 1.75
C LYS A 44 11.67 -5.00 3.04
N GLY A 45 11.98 -3.71 2.97
CA GLY A 45 12.41 -2.86 4.09
C GLY A 45 11.29 -2.00 4.67
N ASN A 46 11.69 -1.05 5.53
CA ASN A 46 10.74 -0.10 6.14
C ASN A 46 10.03 0.78 5.10
N GLY A 47 10.73 1.15 4.02
CA GLY A 47 10.18 1.97 2.94
C GLY A 47 9.16 1.23 2.09
N ASP A 48 9.36 -0.07 1.91
CA ASP A 48 8.41 -0.93 1.22
C ASP A 48 7.12 -1.12 2.04
N ALA A 49 7.28 -1.41 3.34
CA ALA A 49 6.16 -1.50 4.27
C ALA A 49 5.32 -0.22 4.30
N PHE A 50 6.01 0.94 4.37
CA PHE A 50 5.36 2.25 4.23
C PHE A 50 4.61 2.37 2.91
N ARG A 51 5.27 2.05 1.79
CA ARG A 51 4.72 2.19 0.43
C ARG A 51 3.41 1.41 0.29
N HIS A 52 3.38 0.15 0.70
CA HIS A 52 2.19 -0.71 0.64
C HIS A 52 1.04 -0.19 1.51
N ALA A 53 1.33 0.16 2.77
CA ALA A 53 0.32 0.67 3.69
C ALA A 53 -0.22 2.05 3.27
N TYR A 54 0.66 2.96 2.87
CA TYR A 54 0.27 4.30 2.42
C TYR A 54 -0.50 4.24 1.11
N TRP A 55 -0.07 3.42 0.14
CA TRP A 55 -0.80 3.20 -1.10
C TRP A 55 -2.23 2.77 -0.84
N ASN A 56 -2.44 1.75 -0.01
CA ASN A 56 -3.77 1.27 0.34
C ASN A 56 -4.59 2.34 1.08
N ALA A 57 -3.95 3.12 1.96
CA ALA A 57 -4.63 4.17 2.71
C ALA A 57 -5.16 5.32 1.84
N ILE A 58 -4.43 5.70 0.79
CA ILE A 58 -4.91 6.71 -0.16
C ILE A 58 -5.82 6.11 -1.23
N LEU A 59 -5.66 4.83 -1.57
CA LEU A 59 -6.47 4.16 -2.58
C LEU A 59 -7.94 4.05 -2.17
N VAL A 60 -8.21 3.75 -0.90
CA VAL A 60 -9.59 3.62 -0.38
C VAL A 60 -10.45 4.86 -0.64
N PRO A 61 -10.09 6.09 -0.20
CA PRO A 61 -10.90 7.27 -0.48
C PRO A 61 -10.97 7.64 -1.95
N ASN A 62 -9.91 7.39 -2.73
CA ASN A 62 -9.91 7.67 -4.16
C ASN A 62 -10.81 6.71 -4.95
N MET A 63 -10.93 5.44 -4.52
CA MET A 63 -11.89 4.48 -5.09
C MET A 63 -13.31 4.70 -4.57
N GLY A 64 -13.43 5.06 -3.30
CA GLY A 64 -14.71 5.22 -2.62
C GLY A 64 -15.49 6.43 -3.09
N GLY A 65 -14.83 7.58 -3.35
CA GLY A 65 -15.49 8.81 -3.76
C GLY A 65 -16.73 9.11 -2.91
N SER A 66 -17.87 9.33 -3.58
CA SER A 66 -19.19 9.50 -2.95
C SER A 66 -19.85 8.19 -2.48
N SER A 67 -19.39 7.03 -2.95
CA SER A 67 -19.85 5.71 -2.50
C SER A 67 -19.35 5.34 -1.10
N GLY A 68 -18.33 6.05 -0.60
CA GLY A 68 -17.87 5.98 0.78
C GLY A 68 -16.85 4.86 1.06
N ALA A 69 -16.49 4.74 2.34
CA ALA A 69 -15.36 3.95 2.81
C ALA A 69 -15.48 2.46 2.49
N VAL A 70 -16.65 1.85 2.72
CA VAL A 70 -16.89 0.42 2.50
C VAL A 70 -16.63 0.06 1.04
N TYR A 71 -17.24 0.78 0.10
CA TYR A 71 -17.02 0.58 -1.32
C TYR A 71 -15.54 0.80 -1.70
N GLY A 72 -14.95 1.88 -1.19
CA GLY A 72 -13.53 2.18 -1.44
C GLY A 72 -12.58 1.09 -0.97
N GLU A 73 -12.85 0.47 0.18
CA GLU A 73 -12.07 -0.65 0.72
C GLU A 73 -12.19 -1.90 -0.14
N GLU A 74 -13.42 -2.26 -0.51
CA GLU A 74 -13.67 -3.42 -1.37
C GLU A 74 -12.95 -3.30 -2.71
N ARG A 75 -13.00 -2.11 -3.34
CA ARG A 75 -12.28 -1.84 -4.59
C ARG A 75 -10.77 -1.81 -4.40
N ALA A 76 -10.27 -1.16 -3.35
CA ALA A 76 -8.83 -1.13 -3.05
C ALA A 76 -8.29 -2.55 -2.80
N LYS A 77 -9.04 -3.38 -2.08
CA LYS A 77 -8.70 -4.79 -1.83
C LYS A 77 -8.67 -5.59 -3.12
N ALA A 78 -9.69 -5.47 -3.99
CA ALA A 78 -9.73 -6.20 -5.25
C ALA A 78 -8.50 -5.92 -6.13
N TRP A 79 -8.09 -4.65 -6.23
CA TRP A 79 -6.92 -4.24 -7.00
C TRP A 79 -5.59 -4.66 -6.37
N THR A 80 -5.46 -4.52 -5.06
CA THR A 80 -4.19 -4.84 -4.37
C THR A 80 -4.01 -6.36 -4.20
N ASP A 81 -5.07 -7.14 -4.01
CA ASP A 81 -5.00 -8.60 -4.06
C ASP A 81 -4.60 -9.10 -5.46
N ALA A 82 -5.08 -8.44 -6.52
CA ALA A 82 -4.69 -8.76 -7.89
C ALA A 82 -3.20 -8.48 -8.13
N HIS A 83 -2.68 -7.36 -7.60
CA HIS A 83 -1.25 -7.05 -7.62
C HIS A 83 -0.40 -8.16 -6.98
N GLU A 84 -0.89 -8.74 -5.88
CA GLU A 84 -0.24 -9.85 -5.18
C GLU A 84 -0.45 -11.24 -5.82
N GLN A 85 -0.92 -11.34 -7.07
CA GLN A 85 -1.19 -12.64 -7.72
C GLN A 85 0.06 -13.53 -7.77
N TYR A 86 1.21 -12.97 -8.12
CA TYR A 86 2.45 -13.72 -8.30
C TYR A 86 3.42 -13.66 -7.12
N SER A 87 3.13 -12.86 -6.10
CA SER A 87 3.89 -12.91 -4.85
C SER A 87 3.64 -14.24 -4.13
N VAL A 88 4.64 -14.74 -3.40
CA VAL A 88 4.57 -16.02 -2.69
C VAL A 88 5.33 -15.96 -1.37
N GLY A 89 5.01 -16.89 -0.46
CA GLY A 89 5.71 -17.04 0.82
C GLY A 89 5.67 -15.76 1.68
N ILE A 90 6.78 -15.47 2.35
CA ILE A 90 6.90 -14.36 3.30
C ILE A 90 6.76 -12.98 2.64
N ASP A 91 7.11 -12.85 1.35
CA ASP A 91 6.95 -11.61 0.59
C ASP A 91 5.45 -11.27 0.49
N LYS A 92 4.63 -12.24 0.06
CA LYS A 92 3.17 -12.09 -0.01
C LYS A 92 2.55 -11.82 1.36
N GLU A 93 3.02 -12.49 2.40
CA GLU A 93 2.52 -12.29 3.75
C GLU A 93 2.77 -10.86 4.26
N MET A 94 3.98 -10.34 4.02
CA MET A 94 4.34 -8.95 4.33
C MET A 94 3.44 -7.97 3.58
N ASP A 95 3.29 -8.15 2.27
CA ASP A 95 2.54 -7.22 1.43
C ASP A 95 1.04 -7.23 1.76
N LEU A 96 0.43 -8.42 1.93
CA LEU A 96 -0.97 -8.53 2.34
C LEU A 96 -1.23 -7.91 3.72
N HIS A 97 -0.32 -8.11 4.69
CA HIS A 97 -0.42 -7.50 6.01
C HIS A 97 -0.39 -5.96 5.93
N ASN A 98 0.61 -5.41 5.23
CA ASN A 98 0.77 -3.97 5.09
C ASN A 98 -0.37 -3.34 4.29
N ASN A 99 -0.82 -3.99 3.22
CA ASN A 99 -1.98 -3.58 2.42
C ASN A 99 -3.24 -3.49 3.29
N TRP A 100 -3.53 -4.56 4.05
CA TRP A 100 -4.68 -4.61 4.97
C TRP A 100 -4.62 -3.50 6.03
N PHE A 101 -3.46 -3.25 6.62
CA PHE A 101 -3.30 -2.20 7.62
C PHE A 101 -3.66 -0.84 7.05
N GLY A 102 -3.15 -0.51 5.86
CA GLY A 102 -3.45 0.74 5.15
C GLY A 102 -4.94 0.95 4.92
N ARG A 103 -5.61 -0.08 4.38
CA ARG A 103 -7.06 -0.06 4.15
C ARG A 103 -7.85 0.12 5.44
N SER A 104 -7.47 -0.60 6.49
CA SER A 104 -8.14 -0.55 7.79
C SER A 104 -8.04 0.85 8.43
N VAL A 105 -6.91 1.52 8.27
CA VAL A 105 -6.75 2.91 8.72
C VAL A 105 -7.65 3.85 7.93
N ALA A 106 -7.70 3.72 6.60
CA ALA A 106 -8.55 4.55 5.76
C ALA A 106 -10.05 4.33 6.00
N MET A 107 -10.47 3.10 6.27
CA MET A 107 -11.85 2.80 6.67
C MET A 107 -12.31 3.62 7.88
N ASN A 108 -11.45 3.74 8.88
CA ASN A 108 -11.76 4.47 10.12
C ASN A 108 -11.50 5.97 10.01
N ASN A 109 -10.84 6.43 8.93
CA ASN A 109 -10.36 7.80 8.81
C ASN A 109 -10.55 8.36 7.40
N TYR A 110 -11.64 7.97 6.74
CA TYR A 110 -11.87 8.11 5.29
C TYR A 110 -11.59 9.51 4.72
N TYR A 111 -11.89 10.56 5.47
CA TYR A 111 -11.73 11.95 5.04
C TYR A 111 -10.37 12.58 5.39
N TRP A 112 -9.38 11.79 5.83
CA TRP A 112 -8.03 12.30 6.02
C TRP A 112 -7.40 12.74 4.70
N THR A 113 -6.58 13.79 4.79
CA THR A 113 -5.74 14.21 3.67
C THR A 113 -4.65 13.17 3.42
N THR A 114 -4.12 13.13 2.19
CA THR A 114 -2.96 12.31 1.83
C THR A 114 -1.75 12.59 2.75
N SER A 115 -1.51 13.85 3.12
CA SER A 115 -0.46 14.22 4.07
C SER A 115 -0.69 13.64 5.48
N LYS A 116 -1.95 13.56 5.94
CA LYS A 116 -2.30 12.95 7.22
C LYS A 116 -2.10 11.43 7.18
N TYR A 117 -2.51 10.76 6.10
CA TYR A 117 -2.20 9.33 5.90
C TYR A 117 -0.68 9.09 5.89
N SER A 118 0.07 9.89 5.14
CA SER A 118 1.52 9.76 5.03
C SER A 118 2.18 9.89 6.41
N SER A 119 1.86 10.96 7.16
CA SER A 119 2.40 11.17 8.51
C SER A 119 2.06 10.05 9.48
N TYR A 120 0.81 9.59 9.48
CA TYR A 120 0.38 8.48 10.31
C TYR A 120 1.12 7.19 9.95
N MET A 121 1.26 6.86 8.67
CA MET A 121 1.95 5.64 8.24
C MET A 121 3.43 5.64 8.62
N ARG A 122 4.13 6.77 8.53
CA ARG A 122 5.52 6.86 9.02
C ARG A 122 5.63 6.64 10.52
N GLU A 123 4.71 7.18 11.30
CA GLU A 123 4.63 6.92 12.74
C GLU A 123 4.38 5.43 13.03
N ARG A 124 3.55 4.77 12.22
CA ARG A 124 3.28 3.34 12.35
C ARG A 124 4.47 2.47 11.99
N VAL A 125 5.25 2.84 10.98
CA VAL A 125 6.54 2.20 10.68
C VAL A 125 7.52 2.36 11.84
N SER A 126 7.65 3.56 12.41
CA SER A 126 8.60 3.79 13.51
C SER A 126 8.22 3.05 14.80
N LYS A 127 6.93 2.82 15.02
CA LYS A 127 6.39 2.05 16.16
C LYS A 127 6.32 0.54 15.91
N GLY A 128 6.76 0.04 14.76
CA GLY A 128 6.72 -1.39 14.44
C GLY A 128 5.33 -1.97 14.24
N SER A 129 4.37 -1.15 13.81
CA SER A 129 3.00 -1.59 13.55
C SER A 129 2.82 -2.24 12.17
N LEU A 130 3.82 -2.17 11.30
CA LEU A 130 3.86 -2.79 9.97
C LEU A 130 4.95 -3.87 9.93
N ALA A 131 4.94 -4.70 8.89
CA ALA A 131 5.89 -5.80 8.71
C ALA A 131 6.92 -5.51 7.62
N ARG A 132 8.14 -6.03 7.80
CA ARG A 132 9.23 -6.02 6.83
C ARG A 132 9.94 -7.38 6.85
N ILE A 133 10.85 -7.63 5.91
CA ILE A 133 11.63 -8.87 5.86
C ILE A 133 13.10 -8.60 6.16
N VAL A 134 13.65 -9.34 7.12
CA VAL A 134 15.07 -9.33 7.47
C VAL A 134 15.51 -10.78 7.64
N ASN A 135 16.64 -11.16 7.04
CA ASN A 135 17.18 -12.52 7.13
C ASN A 135 16.14 -13.62 6.80
N ASN A 136 15.30 -13.36 5.78
CA ASN A 136 14.22 -14.26 5.37
C ASN A 136 13.17 -14.54 6.47
N GLN A 137 12.97 -13.57 7.37
CA GLN A 137 11.96 -13.62 8.42
C GLN A 137 11.10 -12.36 8.38
N LEU A 138 9.80 -12.54 8.61
CA LEU A 138 8.87 -11.45 8.83
C LEU A 138 9.14 -10.85 10.21
N VAL A 139 9.49 -9.57 10.24
CA VAL A 139 9.78 -8.84 11.48
C VAL A 139 9.05 -7.51 11.49
N ALA A 140 8.87 -6.94 12.68
CA ALA A 140 8.31 -5.59 12.80
C ALA A 140 9.21 -4.56 12.10
N THR A 141 8.55 -3.56 11.52
CA THR A 141 9.18 -2.30 11.13
C THR A 141 9.78 -1.61 12.35
N ASN A 142 10.76 -0.72 12.16
CA ASN A 142 11.49 -0.16 13.30
C ASN A 142 12.03 1.26 13.13
N GLY A 143 11.63 1.99 12.07
CA GLY A 143 12.08 3.37 11.90
C GLY A 143 11.90 3.95 10.51
N VAL A 144 11.92 5.28 10.45
CA VAL A 144 12.25 6.05 9.24
C VAL A 144 13.77 6.14 9.16
N THR A 145 14.40 5.09 8.66
CA THR A 145 15.86 5.02 8.51
C THR A 145 16.20 5.06 7.03
N GLY A 146 17.00 6.04 6.61
CA GLY A 146 17.63 6.01 5.28
C GLY A 146 17.63 7.31 4.47
N LYS A 147 17.30 8.46 5.08
CA LYS A 147 17.80 9.76 4.63
C LYS A 147 18.39 10.53 5.80
#